data_AF-A0A388KIP1-F1
#
_entry.id   AF-A0A388KIP1-F1
#
_cell.length_a   1.000
_cell.length_b   1.000
_cell.length_c   1.000
_cell.angle_alpha   90.00
_cell.angle_beta   90.00
_cell.angle_gamma   90.00
#
_symmetry.space_group_name_H-M   'P 1'
#
loop_
_entity.id
_entity.type
_entity.pdbx_description
1 polymer ?
#
loop_
_entity_poly.entity_id
_entity_poly.type
_entity_poly.pdbx_seq_one_letter_code
_entity_poly.pdbx_strand_id
1 'polypeptide(L)'
;MSWACGDIYPGTSSLADNLDKKLLVILRDGRKLIGILRSFDQFERPDLPPQMINVSLAEIREAQKAEKEASELKCMMRKRMGEFLDIE
;
A
#
# COMPACT_ATOMS: atom_id res chain seq x y z
N MET A 1 -1.34 -19.53 11.43
CA MET A 1 -0.51 -19.73 10.22
C MET A 1 -1.43 -20.14 9.09
N SER A 2 -1.77 -19.22 8.21
CA SER A 2 -2.21 -19.46 6.82
C SER A 2 -2.67 -18.14 6.22
N TRP A 3 -1.72 -17.30 5.81
CA TRP A 3 -1.97 -16.40 4.69
C TRP A 3 -1.95 -17.28 3.45
N ALA A 4 -3.11 -17.83 3.10
CA ALA A 4 -3.31 -18.41 1.79
C ALA A 4 -3.36 -17.26 0.79
N CYS A 5 -2.18 -16.76 0.42
CA CYS A 5 -1.97 -16.15 -0.89
C CYS A 5 -2.16 -17.29 -1.88
N GLY A 6 -3.36 -17.43 -2.44
CA GLY A 6 -3.72 -18.64 -3.18
C GLY A 6 -4.89 -18.53 -4.13
N ASP A 7 -5.43 -17.34 -4.38
CA ASP A 7 -6.37 -17.15 -5.49
C ASP A 7 -5.67 -16.34 -6.58
N ILE A 8 -4.72 -16.99 -7.25
CA ILE A 8 -4.25 -16.56 -8.57
C ILE A 8 -5.45 -16.76 -9.50
N TYR A 9 -6.17 -15.68 -9.81
CA TYR A 9 -7.22 -15.69 -10.82
C TYR A 9 -6.67 -16.33 -12.11
N PRO A 10 -7.37 -17.33 -12.69
CA PRO A 10 -6.94 -17.97 -13.92
C PRO A 10 -7.04 -16.95 -15.06
N GLY A 11 -5.92 -16.29 -15.36
CA GLY A 11 -5.86 -15.23 -16.35
C GLY A 11 -4.60 -14.36 -16.26
N THR A 12 -4.01 -14.23 -15.07
CA THR A 12 -2.82 -13.36 -14.89
C THR A 12 -1.49 -14.10 -14.82
N SER A 13 -1.52 -15.41 -14.62
CA SER A 13 -0.35 -16.29 -14.76
C SER A 13 0.31 -16.19 -16.14
N SER A 14 -0.50 -16.06 -17.20
CA SER A 14 0.00 -16.03 -18.59
C SER A 14 0.94 -14.85 -18.88
N LEU A 15 0.68 -13.67 -18.32
CA LEU A 15 1.54 -12.49 -18.55
C LEU A 15 2.71 -12.42 -17.55
N ALA A 16 2.53 -12.97 -16.35
CA ALA A 16 3.60 -13.09 -15.35
C ALA A 16 4.80 -13.88 -15.88
N ASP A 17 4.54 -14.97 -16.61
CA ASP A 17 5.58 -15.80 -17.22
C ASP A 17 6.35 -15.10 -18.35
N ASN A 18 5.90 -13.92 -18.79
CA ASN A 18 6.49 -13.15 -19.87
C ASN A 18 7.30 -11.93 -19.42
N LEU A 19 7.56 -11.80 -18.10
CA LEU A 19 8.51 -10.83 -17.58
C LEU A 19 9.92 -11.07 -18.13
N ASP A 20 10.64 -9.99 -18.40
CA ASP A 20 12.00 -9.94 -18.98
C ASP A 20 12.14 -10.58 -20.37
N LYS A 21 11.02 -10.92 -21.02
CA LYS A 21 11.01 -11.39 -22.41
C LYS A 21 10.71 -10.25 -23.37
N LYS A 22 11.24 -10.38 -24.60
CA LYS A 22 10.94 -9.47 -25.70
C LYS A 22 9.55 -9.79 -26.25
N LEU A 23 8.63 -8.84 -26.15
CA LEU A 23 7.24 -8.99 -26.59
C LEU A 23 6.92 -8.01 -27.73
N LEU A 24 6.01 -8.44 -28.59
CA LEU A 24 5.35 -7.62 -29.59
C LEU A 24 4.00 -7.18 -29.03
N VAL A 25 3.82 -5.87 -28.84
CA VAL A 25 2.56 -5.27 -28.39
C VAL A 25 1.89 -4.62 -29.60
N ILE A 26 0.63 -4.98 -29.85
CA ILE A 26 -0.21 -4.35 -30.86
C ILE A 26 -1.14 -3.39 -30.15
N LEU A 27 -1.00 -2.09 -30.44
CA LEU A 27 -1.87 -1.04 -29.90
C LEU A 27 -3.21 -1.02 -30.63
N ARG A 28 -4.24 -0.45 -30.00
CA ARG A 28 -5.60 -0.35 -30.56
C ARG A 28 -5.67 0.44 -31.88
N ASP A 29 -4.71 1.33 -32.09
CA ASP A 29 -4.55 2.10 -33.33
C ASP A 29 -3.76 1.35 -34.44
N GLY A 30 -3.41 0.08 -34.20
CA GLY A 30 -2.71 -0.78 -35.14
C GLY A 30 -1.18 -0.64 -35.12
N ARG A 31 -0.62 0.26 -34.30
CA ARG A 31 0.84 0.38 -34.15
C ARG A 31 1.43 -0.83 -33.44
N LYS A 32 2.62 -1.23 -33.88
CA LYS A 32 3.36 -2.37 -33.34
C LYS A 32 4.56 -1.86 -32.55
N LEU A 33 4.63 -2.18 -31.26
CA LEU A 33 5.76 -1.87 -30.38
C LEU A 33 6.50 -3.16 -30.03
N ILE A 34 7.82 -3.11 -30.08
CA ILE A 34 8.68 -4.23 -29.71
C ILE A 34 9.54 -3.76 -28.55
N GLY A 35 9.45 -4.45 -27.41
CA GLY A 35 10.17 -4.07 -26.20
C GLY A 35 10.30 -5.22 -25.21
N ILE A 36 11.01 -4.98 -24.13
CA ILE A 36 11.14 -5.92 -23.02
C ILE A 36 10.07 -5.59 -21.98
N LEU A 37 9.26 -6.58 -21.60
CA LEU A 37 8.24 -6.39 -20.56
C LEU A 37 8.91 -6.45 -19.18
N ARG A 38 9.08 -5.30 -18.53
CA ARG A 38 9.74 -5.19 -17.21
C ARG A 38 8.76 -5.24 -16.04
N SER A 39 7.55 -4.76 -16.26
CA SER A 39 6.46 -4.79 -15.30
C SER A 39 5.14 -4.70 -16.05
N PHE A 40 4.10 -5.27 -15.48
CA PHE A 40 2.73 -5.09 -15.93
C PHE A 40 1.87 -4.85 -14.69
N ASP A 41 0.88 -3.97 -14.84
CA ASP A 41 -0.05 -3.63 -13.77
C ASP A 41 -1.36 -4.41 -14.00
N GLN A 42 -1.75 -5.27 -13.05
CA GLN A 42 -3.03 -5.98 -13.06
C GLN A 42 -4.19 -5.07 -12.60
N PHE A 43 -3.90 -3.86 -12.13
CA PHE A 43 -4.84 -3.04 -11.39
C PHE A 43 -5.55 -2.02 -12.29
N GLU A 44 -6.67 -2.42 -12.90
CA GLU A 44 -7.87 -1.63 -12.62
C GLU A 44 -8.24 -1.98 -11.17
N ARG A 45 -7.76 -1.20 -10.21
CA ARG A 45 -8.04 -1.40 -8.78
C ARG A 45 -9.57 -1.29 -8.60
N PRO A 46 -10.32 -2.39 -8.45
CA PRO A 46 -11.77 -2.26 -8.51
C PRO A 46 -12.37 -1.96 -7.13
N ASP A 47 -11.63 -2.14 -6.02
CA ASP A 47 -12.27 -2.15 -4.70
C ASP A 47 -11.36 -1.51 -3.63
N LEU A 48 -11.43 -0.19 -3.51
CA LEU A 48 -11.20 0.42 -2.21
C LEU A 48 -12.40 0.01 -1.33
N PRO A 49 -12.22 -0.55 -0.13
CA PRO A 49 -13.35 -0.95 0.70
C PRO A 49 -14.30 0.25 0.91
N PRO A 50 -15.64 0.06 0.92
CA PRO A 50 -16.62 1.17 0.92
C PRO A 50 -16.48 2.16 2.07
N GLN A 51 -15.74 1.79 3.12
CA GLN A 51 -15.49 2.58 4.31
C GLN A 51 -14.28 3.51 4.17
N MET A 52 -13.46 3.34 3.14
CA MET A 52 -12.33 4.21 2.87
C MET A 52 -12.76 5.37 1.99
N ILE A 53 -12.71 6.56 2.55
CA ILE A 53 -13.09 7.81 1.90
C ILE A 53 -11.80 8.56 1.55
N ASN A 54 -11.79 9.26 0.41
CA ASN A 54 -10.71 10.18 0.08
C ASN A 54 -10.78 11.38 1.03
N VAL A 55 -9.79 11.48 1.91
CA VAL A 55 -9.61 12.61 2.83
C VAL A 55 -8.71 13.67 2.20
N SER A 56 -8.89 14.92 2.61
CA SER A 56 -8.06 16.03 2.14
C SER A 56 -6.68 16.02 2.80
N LEU A 57 -5.69 16.67 2.17
CA LEU A 57 -4.34 16.82 2.76
C LEU A 57 -4.35 17.57 4.10
N ALA A 58 -5.36 18.42 4.35
CA ALA A 58 -5.50 19.14 5.61
C ALA A 58 -5.90 18.19 6.74
N GLU A 59 -6.92 17.35 6.51
CA GLU A 59 -7.41 16.36 7.49
C GLU A 59 -6.34 15.34 7.86
N ILE A 60 -5.53 14.90 6.89
CA ILE A 60 -4.39 14.01 7.14
C ILE A 60 -3.38 14.68 8.09
N ARG A 61 -3.04 15.95 7.85
CA ARG A 61 -2.07 16.69 8.67
C ARG A 61 -2.58 16.92 10.08
N GLU A 62 -3.87 17.21 10.24
CA GLU A 62 -4.50 17.39 11.54
C GLU A 62 -4.50 16.08 12.34
N ALA A 63 -4.86 14.96 11.71
CA ALA A 63 -4.81 13.64 12.33
C ALA A 63 -3.39 13.26 12.78
N GLN A 64 -2.38 13.51 11.93
CA GLN A 64 -0.97 13.26 12.27
C GLN A 64 -0.48 14.15 13.41
N LYS A 65 -0.91 15.41 13.45
CA LYS A 65 -0.56 16.34 14.54
C LYS A 65 -1.17 15.89 15.87
N ALA A 66 -2.44 15.50 15.86
CA ALA A 66 -3.13 14.99 17.03
C ALA A 66 -2.48 13.69 17.57
N GLU A 67 -2.07 12.78 16.69
CA GLU A 67 -1.35 11.57 17.09
C GLU A 67 0.00 11.88 17.75
N LYS A 68 0.74 12.85 17.21
CA LYS A 68 2.00 13.30 17.80
C LYS A 68 1.80 13.89 19.20
N GLU A 69 0.84 14.80 19.38
CA GLU A 69 0.53 15.39 20.69
C GLU A 69 0.09 14.34 21.72
N ALA A 70 -0.72 13.36 21.29
CA ALA A 70 -1.11 12.24 22.12
C ALA A 70 0.10 11.37 22.52
N SER A 71 1.04 11.15 21.60
CA SER A 71 2.29 10.42 21.89
C SER A 71 3.19 11.17 22.88
N GLU A 72 3.25 12.50 22.78
CA GLU A 72 4.02 13.36 23.69
C GLU A 72 3.40 13.35 25.10
N LEU A 73 2.08 13.48 25.20
CA LEU A 73 1.38 13.38 26.47
C LEU A 73 1.56 11.99 27.10
N LYS A 74 1.45 10.92 26.32
CA LYS A 74 1.68 9.55 26.78
C LYS A 74 3.14 9.34 27.23
N CYS A 75 4.10 9.95 26.55
CA CYS A 75 5.50 9.96 26.94
C CYS A 75 5.72 10.69 28.27
N MET A 76 5.14 11.89 28.45
CA MET A 76 5.20 12.63 29.71
C MET A 76 4.54 11.86 30.86
N MET A 77 3.38 11.25 30.62
CA MET A 77 2.70 10.43 31.61
C MET A 77 3.53 9.22 32.02
N ARG A 78 4.16 8.52 31.05
CA ARG A 78 5.06 7.40 31.34
C ARG A 78 6.29 7.85 32.14
N LYS A 79 6.89 9.00 31.82
CA LYS A 79 8.02 9.55 32.59
C LYS A 79 7.63 9.83 34.04
N ARG A 80 6.48 10.51 34.25
CA ARG A 80 5.96 10.77 35.60
C ARG A 80 5.59 9.49 36.36
N MET A 81 5.10 8.45 35.68
CA MET A 81 4.84 7.16 36.34
C MET A 81 6.14 6.41 36.66
N GLY A 82 7.16 6.50 35.81
CA GLY A 82 8.49 5.93 36.07
C GLY A 82 9.15 6.59 37.28
N GLU A 83 9.12 7.92 37.35
CA GLU A 83 9.63 8.70 38.50
C GLU A 83 8.94 8.34 39.83
N PHE A 84 7.69 7.87 39.82
CA PHE A 84 6.99 7.41 41.01
C PHE A 84 7.41 5.99 41.46
N LEU A 85 7.82 5.15 40.50
CA LEU A 85 8.26 3.76 40.74
C LEU A 85 9.74 3.67 41.11
N ASP A 86 10.53 4.72 40.84
CA ASP A 86 11.98 4.79 41.13
C ASP A 86 12.28 5.37 42.54
N ILE A 87 11.28 5.52 43.42
CA ILE A 87 11.47 5.89 44.84
C ILE A 87 11.48 4.60 45.68
N GLU A 88 12.60 3.88 45.65
CA GLU A 88 13.00 2.87 46.66
C GLU A 88 14.50 2.97 46.92
#